data_AF-R9KFJ0-F1
#
_entry.id   AF-R9KFJ0-F1
#
_cell.length_a   1.000
_cell.length_b   1.000
_cell.length_c   1.000
_cell.angle_alpha   90.00
_cell.angle_beta   90.00
_cell.angle_gamma   90.00
#
_symmetry.space_group_name_H-M   'P 1'
#
loop_
_entity.id
_entity.type
_entity.pdbx_description
1 polymer ?
#
loop_
_entity_poly.entity_id
_entity_poly.type
_entity_poly.pdbx_seq_one_letter_code
_entity_poly.pdbx_strand_id
1 'polypeptide(L)'
;MNEAKNKNLFIRVSEKEKNIIEQNAKKCGLSVSEYLRQRALGYMPRAALPEAFFSFNDKLDELCIAVEGKITADTEEKIIRLIDSITEELILPKRERLVV
;
A
#
# COMPACT_ATOMS: atom_id res chain seq x y z
N MET A 1 20.73 23.77 -16.49
CA MET A 1 20.64 22.87 -15.31
C MET A 1 19.63 23.51 -14.37
N ASN A 2 18.40 22.98 -14.29
CA ASN A 2 17.36 23.59 -13.44
C ASN A 2 17.68 23.28 -11.98
N GLU A 3 18.03 24.30 -11.20
CA GLU A 3 18.12 24.20 -9.74
C GLU A 3 16.73 23.85 -9.20
N ALA A 4 16.56 22.63 -8.70
CA ALA A 4 15.35 22.24 -8.01
C ALA A 4 15.26 23.06 -6.71
N LYS A 5 14.47 24.15 -6.72
CA LYS A 5 14.15 24.91 -5.50
C LYS A 5 13.42 23.98 -4.52
N ASN A 6 14.07 23.65 -3.40
CA ASN A 6 13.44 22.93 -2.31
C ASN A 6 12.24 23.73 -1.79
N LYS A 7 11.03 23.17 -1.95
CA LYS A 7 9.80 23.73 -1.39
C LYS A 7 9.57 23.09 -0.01
N ASN A 8 9.59 23.91 1.02
CA ASN A 8 9.34 23.47 2.40
C ASN A 8 7.87 23.69 2.76
N LEU A 9 7.28 22.74 3.48
CA LEU A 9 5.94 22.83 4.04
C LEU A 9 6.06 22.88 5.57
N PHE A 10 5.44 23.88 6.19
CA PHE A 10 5.37 24.02 7.63
C PHE A 10 3.93 23.88 8.08
N ILE A 11 3.67 22.96 9.02
CA ILE A 11 2.34 22.69 9.57
C ILE A 11 2.42 22.87 11.08
N ARG A 12 1.47 23.62 11.65
CA ARG A 12 1.32 23.73 13.11
C ARG A 12 0.32 22.68 13.57
N VAL A 13 0.71 21.91 14.57
CA VAL A 13 -0.11 20.87 15.18
C VAL A 13 0.06 20.93 16.69
N SER A 14 -0.93 20.46 17.43
CA SER A 14 -0.81 20.19 18.86
C SER A 14 0.10 18.98 19.12
N GLU A 15 0.58 18.84 20.35
CA GLU A 15 1.41 17.69 20.74
C GLU A 15 0.67 16.35 20.55
N LYS A 16 -0.65 16.35 20.78
CA LYS A 16 -1.49 15.16 20.57
C LYS A 16 -1.54 14.76 19.10
N GLU A 17 -1.75 15.72 18.21
CA GLU A 17 -1.78 15.48 16.76
C GLU A 17 -0.42 15.02 16.25
N LYS A 18 0.66 15.63 16.74
CA LYS A 18 2.04 15.22 16.44
C LYS A 18 2.27 13.75 16.78
N ASN A 19 1.89 13.32 17.99
CA ASN A 19 2.01 11.92 18.41
C ASN A 19 1.23 10.96 17.50
N ILE A 20 0.03 11.34 17.06
CA ILE A 20 -0.78 10.54 16.14
C ILE A 20 -0.08 10.42 14.76
N ILE A 21 0.46 11.52 14.24
CA ILE A 21 1.18 11.54 12.97
C ILE A 21 2.42 10.64 13.04
N GLU A 22 3.22 10.75 14.10
CA GLU A 22 4.42 9.95 14.30
C GLU A 22 4.11 8.46 14.40
N GLN A 23 3.08 8.08 15.17
CA GLN A 23 2.65 6.69 15.29
C GLN A 23 2.14 6.12 13.97
N ASN A 24 1.37 6.89 13.21
CA ASN A 24 0.85 6.45 11.91
C ASN A 24 1.98 6.31 10.88
N ALA A 25 2.89 7.27 10.81
CA ALA A 25 4.07 7.19 9.94
C ALA A 25 4.90 5.93 10.28
N LYS A 26 5.16 5.67 11.57
CA LYS A 26 5.87 4.47 12.03
C LYS A 26 5.16 3.18 11.62
N LYS A 27 3.83 3.09 11.81
CA LYS A 27 3.04 1.91 11.37
C LYS A 27 3.13 1.68 9.86
N CYS A 28 3.20 2.75 9.09
CA CYS A 28 3.37 2.69 7.63
C CYS A 28 4.83 2.43 7.19
N GLY A 29 5.79 2.35 8.12
CA GLY A 29 7.21 2.22 7.79
C GLY A 29 7.80 3.47 7.12
N LEU A 30 7.18 4.65 7.32
CA LEU A 30 7.56 5.90 6.68
C LEU A 30 8.18 6.89 7.67
N SER A 31 9.01 7.81 7.15
CA SER A 31 9.35 9.02 7.89
C SER A 31 8.12 9.93 8.03
N VAL A 32 8.09 10.80 9.06
CA VAL A 32 7.00 11.78 9.24
C VAL A 32 6.84 12.67 8.01
N SER A 33 7.95 13.15 7.43
CA SER A 33 7.94 14.01 6.24
C SER A 33 7.36 13.30 5.02
N GLU A 34 7.68 12.02 4.85
CA GLU A 34 7.16 11.22 3.74
C GLU A 34 5.67 10.90 3.92
N TYR A 35 5.26 10.50 5.11
CA TYR A 35 3.85 10.28 5.45
C TYR A 35 3.02 11.54 5.15
N LEU A 36 3.46 12.71 5.62
CA LEU A 36 2.77 13.98 5.36
C LEU A 36 2.76 14.35 3.88
N ARG A 37 3.84 14.10 3.13
CA ARG A 37 3.90 14.35 1.69
C ARG A 37 2.88 13.47 0.94
N GLN A 38 2.79 12.19 1.30
CA GLN A 38 1.82 11.27 0.71
C GLN A 38 0.39 11.73 1.00
N ARG A 39 0.09 12.08 2.26
CA ARG A 39 -1.23 12.62 2.64
C ARG A 39 -1.56 13.92 1.89
N ALA A 40 -0.61 14.84 1.77
CA ALA A 40 -0.81 16.09 1.03
C ALA A 40 -1.05 15.89 -0.48
N LEU A 41 -0.59 14.76 -1.04
CA LEU A 41 -0.84 14.35 -2.41
C LEU A 41 -2.12 13.51 -2.58
N GLY A 42 -2.91 13.30 -1.52
CA GLY A 42 -4.13 12.51 -1.53
C GLY A 42 -3.92 10.99 -1.53
N TYR A 43 -2.71 10.52 -1.23
CA TYR A 43 -2.48 9.10 -0.99
C TYR A 43 -2.96 8.69 0.40
N MET A 44 -3.31 7.41 0.55
CA MET A 44 -3.61 6.78 1.83
C MET A 44 -2.47 5.83 2.21
N PRO A 45 -1.46 6.30 2.96
CA PRO A 45 -0.40 5.45 3.50
C PRO A 45 -1.03 4.34 4.33
N ARG A 46 -0.60 3.10 4.09
CA ARG A 46 -1.08 1.92 4.82
C ARG A 46 0.03 1.36 5.68
N ALA A 47 -0.37 0.74 6.78
CA ALA A 47 0.56 -0.03 7.59
C ALA A 47 1.19 -1.14 6.75
N ALA A 48 2.47 -1.41 6.99
CA ALA A 48 3.12 -2.58 6.39
C ALA A 48 2.35 -3.84 6.80
N LEU A 49 2.10 -4.73 5.83
CA LEU A 49 1.48 -6.02 6.12
C LEU A 49 2.43 -6.88 6.96
N PRO A 50 1.90 -7.75 7.84
CA PRO A 50 2.73 -8.68 8.59
C PRO A 50 3.57 -9.55 7.66
N GLU A 51 4.77 -9.95 8.09
CA GLU A 51 5.66 -10.83 7.32
C GLU A 51 4.96 -12.12 6.87
N ALA A 52 4.11 -12.68 7.73
CA ALA A 52 3.30 -13.87 7.44
C ALA A 52 2.38 -13.71 6.21
N PHE A 53 1.99 -12.49 5.84
CA PHE A 53 1.23 -12.23 4.63
C PHE A 53 2.06 -12.54 3.38
N PHE A 54 3.34 -12.17 3.35
CA PHE A 54 4.21 -12.45 2.21
C PHE A 54 4.46 -13.95 2.07
N SER A 55 4.71 -14.65 3.17
CA SER A 55 4.82 -16.11 3.16
C SER A 55 3.51 -16.81 2.73
N PHE A 56 2.35 -16.21 3.00
CA PHE A 56 1.08 -16.69 2.47
C PHE A 56 0.97 -16.43 0.96
N ASN A 57 1.37 -15.25 0.49
CA ASN A 57 1.35 -14.90 -0.92
C ASN A 57 2.26 -15.84 -1.75
N ASP A 58 3.46 -16.15 -1.26
CA ASP A 58 4.37 -17.10 -1.92
C ASP A 58 3.72 -18.48 -2.12
N LYS A 59 2.91 -18.93 -1.16
CA LYS A 59 2.16 -20.20 -1.27
C LYS A 59 1.04 -20.15 -2.30
N LEU A 60 0.48 -18.97 -2.60
CA LEU A 60 -0.48 -18.83 -3.69
C LEU A 60 0.22 -19.01 -5.04
N ASP A 61 1.45 -18.52 -5.18
CA ASP A 61 2.25 -18.73 -6.39
C ASP A 61 2.60 -20.21 -6.56
N GLU A 62 3.02 -20.89 -5.49
CA GLU A 62 3.23 -22.35 -5.49
C GLU A 62 1.96 -23.11 -5.90
N LEU A 63 0.79 -22.69 -5.41
CA LEU A 63 -0.50 -23.28 -5.78
C LEU A 63 -0.80 -23.08 -7.27
N CYS A 64 -0.60 -21.87 -7.80
CA CYS A 64 -0.79 -21.57 -9.22
C CYS A 64 0.06 -22.49 -10.10
N ILE A 65 1.34 -22.68 -9.76
CA ILE A 65 2.25 -23.60 -10.45
C ILE A 65 1.74 -25.04 -10.32
N ALA A 66 1.27 -25.44 -9.15
CA ALA A 66 0.81 -26.81 -8.91
C ALA A 66 -0.45 -27.18 -9.70
N VAL A 67 -1.31 -26.21 -10.02
CA VAL A 67 -2.58 -26.45 -10.75
C VAL A 67 -2.51 -26.14 -12.24
N GLU A 68 -1.44 -25.51 -12.71
CA GLU A 68 -1.25 -25.11 -14.12
C GLU A 68 -1.50 -26.29 -15.08
N GLY A 69 -2.45 -26.11 -16.01
CA GLY A 69 -2.82 -27.12 -17.01
C GLY A 69 -3.55 -28.35 -16.45
N LYS A 70 -3.86 -28.38 -15.14
CA LYS A 70 -4.64 -29.44 -14.48
C LYS A 70 -6.08 -29.04 -14.20
N ILE A 71 -6.41 -27.76 -14.38
CA ILE A 71 -7.75 -27.19 -14.21
C ILE A 71 -8.24 -26.56 -15.52
N THR A 72 -9.52 -26.21 -15.58
CA THR A 72 -10.08 -25.57 -16.78
C THR A 72 -9.59 -24.13 -16.90
N ALA A 73 -9.46 -23.63 -18.13
CA ALA A 73 -9.05 -22.26 -18.40
C ALA A 73 -9.95 -21.22 -17.70
N ASP A 74 -11.26 -21.46 -17.64
CA ASP A 74 -12.21 -20.61 -16.89
C ASP A 74 -11.90 -20.58 -15.38
N THR A 75 -11.44 -21.70 -14.81
CA THR A 75 -11.03 -21.75 -13.40
C THR A 75 -9.71 -21.02 -13.18
N GLU A 76 -8.74 -21.19 -14.08
CA GLU A 76 -7.46 -20.46 -14.03
C GLU A 76 -7.69 -18.94 -14.07
N GLU A 77 -8.52 -18.46 -15.01
CA GLU A 77 -8.86 -17.04 -15.13
C GLU A 77 -9.51 -16.51 -13.84
N LYS A 78 -10.43 -17.26 -13.23
CA LYS A 78 -11.08 -16.87 -11.97
C LYS A 78 -10.09 -16.78 -10.81
N ILE A 79 -9.12 -17.69 -10.73
CA ILE A 79 -8.08 -17.68 -9.69
C ILE A 79 -7.19 -16.44 -9.87
N ILE A 80 -6.71 -16.17 -11.09
CA ILE A 80 -5.87 -15.01 -11.38
C ILE A 80 -6.60 -13.72 -11.02
N ARG A 81 -7.87 -13.57 -11.46
CA ARG A 81 -8.69 -12.40 -11.12
C ARG A 81 -8.89 -12.21 -9.62
N LEU A 82 -9.00 -13.30 -8.87
CA LEU A 82 -9.11 -13.24 -7.41
C LEU A 82 -7.80 -12.76 -6.77
N ILE A 83 -6.65 -13.27 -7.22
CA ILE A 83 -5.32 -12.85 -6.74
C ILE A 83 -5.07 -11.38 -7.07
N ASP A 84 -5.43 -10.93 -8.27
CA ASP A 84 -5.33 -9.52 -8.67
C ASP A 84 -6.18 -8.62 -7.74
N SER A 85 -7.42 -9.03 -7.45
CA SER A 85 -8.30 -8.28 -6.54
C SER A 85 -7.74 -8.21 -5.12
N ILE A 86 -7.14 -9.29 -4.60
CA ILE A 86 -6.47 -9.31 -3.30
C ILE A 86 -5.26 -8.36 -3.31
N THR A 87 -4.47 -8.39 -4.39
CA THR A 87 -3.28 -7.54 -4.57
C THR A 87 -3.64 -6.06 -4.62
N GLU A 88 -4.69 -5.69 -5.38
CA GLU A 88 -5.20 -4.34 -5.43
C GLU A 88 -5.70 -3.86 -4.05
N GLU A 89 -6.43 -4.72 -3.35
CA GLU A 89 -7.02 -4.36 -2.06
C GLU A 89 -5.96 -4.21 -0.95
N LEU A 90 -4.95 -5.08 -0.92
CA LEU A 90 -4.01 -5.20 0.20
C LEU A 90 -2.63 -4.58 -0.06
N ILE A 91 -2.12 -4.66 -1.31
CA ILE A 91 -0.72 -4.34 -1.63
C ILE A 91 -0.59 -2.99 -2.34
N LEU A 92 -1.42 -2.73 -3.37
CA LEU A 92 -1.27 -1.53 -4.22
C LEU A 92 -1.72 -0.23 -3.53
N PRO A 93 -0.93 0.85 -3.55
CA PRO A 93 -1.28 2.11 -2.89
C PRO A 93 -2.65 2.63 -3.27
N LYS A 94 -3.44 3.04 -2.27
CA LYS A 94 -4.76 3.65 -2.47
C LYS A 94 -4.66 5.17 -2.46
N ARG A 95 -5.54 5.82 -3.21
CA ARG A 95 -5.78 7.26 -3.14
C ARG A 95 -7.11 7.52 -2.45
N GLU A 96 -7.20 8.64 -1.73
CA GLU A 96 -8.48 9.12 -1.22
C GLU A 96 -9.44 9.26 -2.40
N ARG A 97 -10.58 8.56 -2.36
CA ARG A 97 -11.63 8.78 -3.35
C ARG A 97 -12.11 10.21 -3.16
N LEU A 98 -12.01 11.03 -4.21
CA LEU A 98 -12.65 12.33 -4.23
C LEU A 98 -14.14 12.09 -4.03
N VAL A 99 -14.66 12.49 -2.87
CA VAL A 99 -16.09 12.54 -2.64
C VAL A 99 -16.57 13.74 -3.46
N VAL A 100 -17.11 13.48 -4.65
CA VAL A 100 -17.79 14.47 -5.50
C VAL A 100 -19.25 14.50 -5.12
#